data_AF-A0A848ZKA4-F1
#
_entry.id   AF-A0A848ZKA4-F1
#
_cell.length_a   1.000
_cell.length_b   1.000
_cell.length_c   1.000
_cell.angle_alpha   90.00
_cell.angle_beta   90.00
_cell.angle_gamma   90.00
#
_symmetry.space_group_name_H-M   'P 1'
#
loop_
_entity.id
_entity.type
_entity.pdbx_description
1 polymer ?
#
loop_
_entity_poly.entity_id
_entity_poly.type
_entity_poly.pdbx_seq_one_letter_code
_entity_poly.pdbx_strand_id
1 'polypeptide(L)'
;DIVSIAIYGLPDKNIIDPEKQESFETIFNRKIWRLRFLDKPIFITEFGVKGPEEYQTRWLKRAAEIIAQNSQLIGVNYFNMSDTPKAWGEIKPPDWSITKKSFLSFTETLNRVKNK
;
A
#
# COMPACT_ATOMS: atom_id res chain seq x y z
N ASP A 1 -2.85 -21.02 6.37
CA ASP A 1 -4.18 -20.48 6.73
C ASP A 1 -4.52 -19.17 6.04
N ILE A 2 -3.60 -18.21 5.98
CA ILE A 2 -3.79 -16.91 5.31
C ILE A 2 -2.60 -16.68 4.36
N VAL A 3 -2.85 -16.08 3.19
CA VAL A 3 -1.80 -15.60 2.29
C VAL A 3 -1.45 -14.16 2.66
N SER A 4 -0.16 -13.88 2.85
CA SER A 4 0.33 -12.52 3.11
C SER A 4 0.86 -11.88 1.82
N ILE A 5 0.58 -10.59 1.66
CA ILE A 5 1.23 -9.76 0.64
C ILE A 5 1.77 -8.46 1.24
N ALA A 6 2.95 -8.05 0.79
CA ALA A 6 3.51 -6.71 1.02
C ALA A 6 3.40 -5.85 -0.24
N ILE A 7 3.04 -4.57 -0.10
CA ILE A 7 2.85 -3.63 -1.22
C ILE A 7 3.48 -2.28 -0.90
N TYR A 8 4.55 -1.91 -1.62
CA TYR A 8 5.17 -0.60 -1.47
C TYR A 8 5.17 0.14 -2.81
N GLY A 9 4.86 1.44 -2.79
CA GLY A 9 4.90 2.31 -3.98
C GLY A 9 6.29 2.41 -4.64
N LEU A 10 7.33 1.81 -4.07
CA LEU A 10 8.71 1.86 -4.57
C LEU A 10 9.14 0.51 -5.16
N PRO A 11 9.03 0.31 -6.48
CA PRO A 11 9.63 -0.87 -7.11
C PRO A 11 11.15 -0.76 -7.24
N ASP A 12 11.71 0.47 -7.24
CA ASP A 12 13.14 0.73 -7.40
C ASP A 12 13.61 1.87 -6.48
N LYS A 13 14.68 1.61 -5.73
CA LYS A 13 15.37 2.54 -4.83
C LYS A 13 15.87 3.82 -5.54
N ASN A 14 16.09 3.76 -6.84
CA ASN A 14 16.57 4.88 -7.66
C ASN A 14 15.45 5.83 -8.10
N ILE A 15 14.17 5.49 -7.88
CA ILE A 15 13.05 6.36 -8.22
C ILE A 15 12.93 7.47 -7.19
N ILE A 16 13.29 8.68 -7.61
CA ILE A 16 13.18 9.92 -6.81
C ILE A 16 11.85 10.62 -7.08
N ASP A 17 11.37 10.57 -8.32
CA ASP A 17 10.10 11.14 -8.76
C ASP A 17 8.91 10.31 -8.25
N PRO A 18 8.05 10.86 -7.36
CA PRO A 18 6.92 10.13 -6.83
C PRO A 18 5.94 9.65 -7.89
N GLU A 19 5.79 10.35 -9.02
CA GLU A 19 4.83 9.96 -10.06
C GLU A 19 5.31 8.77 -10.91
N LYS A 20 6.58 8.37 -10.77
CA LYS A 20 7.13 7.15 -11.39
C LYS A 20 6.98 5.90 -10.51
N GLN A 21 6.47 6.06 -9.30
CA GLN A 21 6.11 4.96 -8.41
C GLN A 21 4.93 4.17 -8.99
N GLU A 22 4.94 2.85 -8.81
CA GLU A 22 3.80 2.03 -9.22
C GLU A 22 2.58 2.33 -8.33
N SER A 23 1.40 2.32 -8.95
CA SER A 23 0.14 2.43 -8.21
C SER A 23 -0.08 1.20 -7.32
N PHE A 24 -0.82 1.37 -6.22
CA PHE A 24 -1.27 0.26 -5.38
C PHE A 24 -1.94 -0.82 -6.22
N GLU A 25 -2.86 -0.42 -7.11
CA GLU A 25 -3.64 -1.30 -7.97
C GLU A 25 -2.76 -2.16 -8.88
N THR A 26 -1.75 -1.57 -9.52
CA THR A 26 -0.83 -2.28 -10.41
C THR A 26 -0.09 -3.38 -9.65
N ILE A 27 0.48 -3.06 -8.48
CA ILE A 27 1.22 -4.01 -7.66
C ILE A 27 0.28 -5.09 -7.10
N PHE A 28 -0.90 -4.68 -6.63
CA PHE A 28 -1.93 -5.56 -6.10
C PHE A 28 -2.40 -6.58 -7.15
N ASN A 29 -2.83 -6.11 -8.32
CA ASN A 29 -3.31 -6.96 -9.41
C ASN A 29 -2.25 -7.97 -9.85
N ARG A 30 -0.98 -7.55 -9.96
CA ARG A 30 0.14 -8.44 -10.27
C ARG A 30 0.31 -9.55 -9.24
N LYS A 31 0.13 -9.24 -7.95
CA LYS A 31 0.24 -10.22 -6.85
C LYS A 31 -0.98 -11.15 -6.81
N ILE A 32 -2.19 -10.60 -6.83
CA ILE A 32 -3.44 -11.39 -6.83
C ILE A 32 -3.50 -12.33 -8.03
N TRP A 33 -3.08 -11.89 -9.21
CA TRP A 33 -3.04 -12.76 -10.40
C TRP A 33 -2.16 -14.01 -10.20
N ARG A 34 -1.03 -13.87 -9.51
CA ARG A 34 -0.15 -15.00 -9.17
C ARG A 34 -0.79 -15.96 -8.15
N LEU A 35 -1.69 -15.43 -7.32
CA LEU A 35 -2.38 -16.16 -6.25
C LEU A 35 -3.77 -16.67 -6.65
N ARG A 36 -4.22 -16.44 -7.89
CA ARG A 36 -5.61 -16.67 -8.34
C ARG A 36 -6.14 -18.11 -8.22
N PHE A 37 -5.26 -19.09 -8.03
CA PHE A 37 -5.64 -20.49 -7.84
C PHE A 37 -5.63 -20.92 -6.38
N LEU A 38 -5.32 -20.02 -5.45
CA LEU A 38 -5.34 -20.28 -4.01
C LEU A 38 -6.69 -19.85 -3.44
N ASP A 39 -7.43 -20.82 -2.93
CA ASP A 39 -8.64 -20.59 -2.15
C ASP A 39 -8.29 -20.37 -0.68
N LYS A 40 -7.65 -19.24 -0.40
CA LYS A 40 -7.24 -18.81 0.95
C LYS A 40 -7.50 -17.31 1.15
N PRO A 41 -7.89 -16.88 2.36
CA PRO A 41 -7.99 -15.46 2.66
C PRO A 41 -6.64 -14.77 2.52
N ILE A 42 -6.66 -13.48 2.18
CA ILE A 42 -5.48 -12.65 1.96
C ILE A 42 -5.43 -11.55 3.01
N PHE A 43 -4.26 -11.32 3.59
CA PHE A 43 -3.98 -10.21 4.48
C PHE A 43 -2.82 -9.38 3.92
N ILE A 44 -3.01 -8.07 3.80
CA ILE A 44 -1.90 -7.18 3.43
C ILE A 44 -1.13 -6.90 4.71
N THR A 45 -0.03 -7.64 4.92
CA THR A 45 0.77 -7.52 6.15
C THR A 45 1.47 -6.19 6.24
N GLU A 46 1.85 -5.63 5.09
CA GLU A 46 2.57 -4.37 5.01
C GLU A 46 2.19 -3.63 3.74
N PHE A 47 1.90 -2.34 3.86
CA PHE A 47 1.94 -1.45 2.72
C PHE A 47 2.37 -0.04 3.11
N GLY A 48 2.98 0.67 2.16
CA GLY A 48 3.56 1.99 2.36
C GLY A 48 3.79 2.74 1.06
N VAL A 49 3.77 4.07 1.13
CA VAL A 49 4.03 4.95 -0.01
C VAL A 49 4.83 6.15 0.46
N LYS A 50 5.88 6.52 -0.28
CA LYS A 50 6.66 7.74 -0.02
C LYS A 50 6.23 8.87 -0.95
N GLY A 51 6.62 10.09 -0.60
CA GLY A 51 6.46 11.28 -1.43
C GLY A 51 5.73 12.40 -0.68
N PRO A 52 5.43 13.52 -1.36
CA PRO A 52 4.64 14.60 -0.78
C PRO A 52 3.29 14.11 -0.27
N GLU A 53 2.77 14.74 0.80
CA GLU A 53 1.50 14.36 1.44
C GLU A 53 0.34 14.26 0.45
N GLU A 54 0.27 15.17 -0.52
CA GLU A 54 -0.78 15.16 -1.54
C GLU A 54 -0.73 13.90 -2.41
N TYR A 55 0.47 13.48 -2.81
CA TYR A 55 0.69 12.24 -3.55
C TYR A 55 0.32 11.02 -2.71
N GLN A 56 0.82 10.95 -1.46
CA GLN A 56 0.48 9.87 -0.53
C GLN A 56 -1.03 9.77 -0.34
N THR A 57 -1.73 10.91 -0.17
CA THR A 57 -3.19 10.96 -0.02
C THR A 57 -3.90 10.41 -1.25
N ARG A 58 -3.51 10.82 -2.47
CA ARG A 58 -4.12 10.29 -3.70
C ARG A 58 -3.90 8.79 -3.85
N TRP A 59 -2.67 8.33 -3.63
CA TRP A 59 -2.31 6.93 -3.73
C TRP A 59 -3.07 6.07 -2.72
N LEU A 60 -3.18 6.53 -1.47
CA LEU A 60 -3.94 5.86 -0.41
C LEU A 60 -5.44 5.82 -0.67
N LYS A 61 -6.04 6.89 -1.19
CA LYS A 61 -7.45 6.87 -1.59
C LYS A 61 -7.71 5.80 -2.63
N ARG A 62 -6.84 5.69 -3.65
CA ARG A 62 -6.97 4.63 -4.64
C ARG A 62 -6.77 3.24 -4.02
N ALA A 63 -5.80 3.08 -3.12
CA ALA A 63 -5.62 1.83 -2.38
C ALA A 63 -6.89 1.43 -1.61
N ALA A 64 -7.54 2.37 -0.92
CA ALA A 64 -8.78 2.13 -0.17
C ALA A 64 -9.91 1.58 -1.07
N GLU A 65 -10.06 2.11 -2.28
CA GLU A 65 -11.05 1.63 -3.26
C GLU A 65 -10.78 0.18 -3.66
N ILE A 66 -9.52 -0.16 -3.99
CA ILE A 66 -9.13 -1.52 -4.37
C ILE A 66 -9.30 -2.50 -3.21
N ILE A 67 -8.91 -2.09 -1.99
CA ILE A 67 -9.04 -2.91 -0.79
C ILE A 67 -10.52 -3.21 -0.50
N ALA A 68 -11.39 -2.21 -0.58
CA ALA A 68 -12.81 -2.38 -0.30
C ALA A 68 -13.53 -3.30 -1.31
N GLN A 69 -13.06 -3.36 -2.55
CA GLN A 69 -13.68 -4.13 -3.64
C GLN A 69 -13.27 -5.62 -3.65
N ASN A 70 -12.23 -6.00 -2.92
CA ASN A 70 -11.74 -7.38 -2.92
C ASN A 70 -12.24 -8.17 -1.70
N SER A 71 -13.15 -9.13 -1.93
CA SER A 71 -13.75 -9.95 -0.87
C SER A 71 -12.78 -10.99 -0.26
N GLN A 72 -11.68 -11.31 -0.93
CA GLN A 72 -10.67 -12.23 -0.41
C GLN A 72 -9.75 -11.55 0.61
N LEU A 73 -9.72 -10.22 0.66
CA LEU A 73 -8.99 -9.46 1.67
C LEU A 73 -9.75 -9.44 2.99
N ILE A 74 -9.12 -9.98 4.03
CA ILE A 74 -9.65 -10.00 5.40
C ILE A 74 -9.08 -8.89 6.28
N GLY A 75 -8.04 -8.20 5.82
CA GLY A 75 -7.43 -7.11 6.56
C GLY A 75 -6.19 -6.53 5.88
N VAL A 76 -5.79 -5.36 6.36
CA VAL A 76 -4.61 -4.63 5.90
C VAL A 76 -3.90 -3.99 7.09
N ASN A 77 -2.58 -3.91 7.04
CA ASN A 77 -1.74 -3.25 8.03
C ASN A 77 -0.79 -2.26 7.35
N TYR A 78 -0.90 -0.98 7.71
CA TYR A 78 -0.06 0.08 7.16
C TYR A 78 1.25 0.19 7.92
N PHE A 79 2.37 0.27 7.20
CA PHE A 79 3.69 0.42 7.81
C PHE A 79 4.02 1.90 8.01
N ASN A 80 3.66 2.44 9.19
CA ASN A 80 3.78 3.87 9.50
C ASN A 80 5.09 4.23 10.25
N MET A 81 6.24 4.00 9.63
CA MET A 81 7.55 4.36 10.20
C MET A 81 8.61 4.55 9.11
N SER A 82 9.76 5.13 9.47
CA SER A 82 10.96 5.03 8.63
C SER A 82 11.45 3.59 8.59
N ASP A 83 11.89 3.18 7.41
CA ASP A 83 12.50 1.87 7.22
C ASP A 83 13.86 1.76 7.95
N THR A 84 14.36 0.53 8.07
CA THR A 84 15.59 0.21 8.77
C THR A 84 16.80 0.76 8.00
N PRO A 85 17.64 1.63 8.60
CA PRO A 85 18.73 2.30 7.88
C PRO A 85 19.71 1.36 7.17
N LYS A 86 19.99 0.17 7.75
CA LYS A 86 20.98 -0.77 7.20
C LYS A 86 20.45 -1.65 6.07
N ALA A 87 19.14 -1.67 5.81
CA ALA A 87 18.53 -2.47 4.75
C ALA A 87 18.72 -1.85 3.35
N TRP A 88 19.10 -0.57 3.29
CA TRP A 88 19.14 0.23 2.05
C TRP A 88 20.57 0.60 1.62
N GLY A 89 21.59 -0.02 2.22
CA GLY A 89 23.00 0.30 1.98
C GLY A 89 23.35 1.70 2.46
N GLU A 90 23.96 2.51 1.60
CA GLU A 90 24.32 3.90 1.92
C GLU A 90 23.21 4.92 1.60
N ILE A 91 22.09 4.47 1.04
CA ILE A 91 20.97 5.35 0.68
C ILE A 91 20.09 5.57 1.91
N LYS A 92 19.61 6.81 2.11
CA LYS A 92 18.65 7.13 3.16
C LYS A 92 17.43 6.19 3.06
N PRO A 93 17.04 5.49 4.14
CA PRO A 93 15.87 4.63 4.11
C PRO A 93 14.62 5.44 3.77
N PRO A 94 13.64 4.84 3.06
CA PRO A 94 12.36 5.48 2.83
C PRO A 94 11.65 5.73 4.17
N ASP A 95 11.02 6.89 4.24
CA ASP A 95 10.06 7.20 5.31
C ASP A 95 8.65 6.90 4.79
N TRP A 96 8.02 5.89 5.37
CA TRP A 96 6.67 5.46 5.01
C TRP A 96 5.60 6.16 5.85
N SER A 97 5.99 7.05 6.75
CA SER A 97 5.08 7.74 7.64
C SER A 97 4.10 8.61 6.85
N ILE A 98 2.85 8.64 7.31
CA ILE A 98 1.79 9.48 6.76
C ILE A 98 1.24 10.43 7.81
N THR A 99 0.69 11.53 7.34
CA THR A 99 0.00 12.48 8.21
C THR A 99 -1.35 11.92 8.68
N LYS A 100 -1.86 12.46 9.80
CA LYS A 100 -3.23 12.18 10.26
C LYS A 100 -4.28 12.49 9.18
N LYS A 101 -4.08 13.55 8.40
CA LYS A 101 -4.97 13.93 7.30
C LYS A 101 -5.03 12.85 6.22
N SER A 102 -3.87 12.34 5.78
CA SER A 102 -3.78 11.25 4.80
C SER A 102 -4.47 9.98 5.32
N PHE A 103 -4.23 9.64 6.59
CA PHE A 103 -4.86 8.48 7.24
C PHE A 103 -6.39 8.60 7.32
N LEU A 104 -6.92 9.75 7.73
CA LEU A 104 -8.36 9.98 7.78
C LEU A 104 -8.99 9.90 6.38
N SER A 105 -8.33 10.47 5.37
CA SER A 105 -8.83 10.39 4.00
C SER A 105 -8.87 8.97 3.46
N PHE A 106 -7.92 8.12 3.84
CA PHE A 106 -7.92 6.69 3.55
C PHE A 106 -9.11 5.98 4.21
N THR A 107 -9.31 6.14 5.52
CA THR A 107 -10.37 5.44 6.25
C THR A 107 -11.77 5.90 5.85
N GLU A 108 -11.96 7.19 5.61
CA GLU A 108 -13.20 7.75 5.06
C GLU A 108 -13.53 7.14 3.69
N THR A 109 -12.53 7.03 2.80
CA THR A 109 -12.73 6.43 1.47
C THR A 109 -13.07 4.95 1.60
N LEU A 110 -12.36 4.21 2.45
CA LEU A 110 -12.59 2.79 2.70
C LEU A 110 -14.02 2.53 3.21
N ASN A 111 -14.48 3.30 4.19
CA ASN A 111 -15.81 3.17 4.77
C ASN A 111 -16.91 3.54 3.76
N ARG A 112 -16.70 4.62 3.00
CA ARG A 112 -17.65 5.06 1.96
C ARG A 112 -17.86 4.00 0.88
N VAL A 113 -16.81 3.29 0.47
CA VAL A 113 -16.91 2.26 -0.58
C VAL A 113 -17.58 0.99 -0.04
N LYS A 114 -17.29 0.58 1.21
CA LYS A 114 -17.93 -0.59 1.83
C LYS A 114 -19.43 -0.43 2.07
N ASN A 115 -19.90 0.80 2.23
CA ASN A 115 -21.31 1.10 2.50
C ASN A 115 -22.14 1.37 1.23
N LYS A 116 -21.57 1.16 0.05
CA LYS A 116 -22.27 1.22 -1.24
C LYS A 116 -22.58 -0.18 -1.72
#